data_AF-A0A2E3NIZ2-F1
#
_entry.id   AF-A0A2E3NIZ2-F1
#
_cell.length_a   1.000
_cell.length_b   1.000
_cell.length_c   1.000
_cell.angle_alpha   90.00
_cell.angle_beta   90.00
_cell.angle_gamma   90.00
#
_symmetry.space_group_name_H-M   'P 1'
#
loop_
_entity.id
_entity.type
_entity.pdbx_description
1 polymer ?
#
loop_
_entity_poly.entity_id
_entity_poly.type
_entity_poly.pdbx_seq_one_letter_code
_entity_poly.pdbx_strand_id
1 'polypeptide(L)'
;MPDTNSSNEQTGRARRRSLLIGALSALITAVFVFWSGWPTPTDGSATAAGGGDVLVATSVCEAHELRAKQEDDPSLEIEIPAEFDKQWPSASACQSAVDAWDPKAEGPLQPIPFSHKHHAGEFQIECLYCHAGTDKSQAAGVPSVELCMGCHSQFPAEYDQIEGIRILKEHWEQKKPVEWVQIHRLPEHVQFRHNRHIQAGVDCQNCHGDVASYDKLPLVEDSHIGYLVPVAKLEMGWCINCHRQNNQQASQDCLKCHY
;
A
#
# COMPACT_ATOMS: atom_id res chain seq x y z
N MET A 1 41.52 -30.67 37.13
CA MET A 1 42.00 -30.79 38.53
C MET A 1 43.06 -29.72 38.75
N PRO A 2 43.04 -29.01 39.89
CA PRO A 2 42.05 -27.93 40.10
C PRO A 2 42.67 -26.71 40.82
N ASP A 3 41.80 -25.76 41.21
CA ASP A 3 41.82 -25.06 42.51
C ASP A 3 42.94 -24.04 42.77
N THR A 4 42.72 -22.81 43.23
CA THR A 4 41.89 -22.27 44.32
C THR A 4 42.30 -20.78 44.46
N ASN A 5 41.69 -19.84 45.16
CA ASN A 5 40.43 -19.65 45.88
C ASN A 5 40.59 -18.32 46.67
N SER A 6 39.50 -17.87 47.27
CA SER A 6 39.36 -16.94 48.40
C SER A 6 38.98 -15.51 48.02
N SER A 7 37.72 -15.07 48.11
CA SER A 7 36.75 -15.05 49.23
C SER A 7 37.00 -13.93 50.24
N ASN A 8 36.01 -13.04 50.43
CA ASN A 8 35.39 -12.85 51.74
C ASN A 8 33.99 -12.19 51.64
N GLU A 9 33.09 -12.70 52.49
CA GLU A 9 31.67 -12.43 52.63
C GLU A 9 31.34 -11.33 53.67
N GLN A 10 30.03 -11.11 53.83
CA GLN A 10 29.26 -10.67 55.02
C GLN A 10 28.82 -9.20 55.00
N THR A 11 27.58 -8.78 55.31
CA THR A 11 26.32 -9.32 55.89
C THR A 11 25.26 -8.20 55.61
N GLY A 12 23.94 -8.35 55.46
CA GLY A 12 22.93 -9.16 56.13
C GLY A 12 22.01 -8.26 56.99
N ARG A 13 20.78 -7.90 56.53
CA ARG A 13 19.58 -7.82 57.41
C ARG A 13 18.26 -7.64 56.63
N ALA A 14 17.39 -8.63 56.76
CA ALA A 14 15.97 -8.55 56.45
C ALA A 14 15.17 -8.06 57.68
N ARG A 15 14.04 -7.35 57.46
CA ARG A 15 12.92 -7.34 58.41
C ARG A 15 11.58 -7.15 57.70
N ARG A 16 10.60 -7.91 58.18
CA ARG A 16 9.27 -8.20 57.66
C ARG A 16 8.19 -7.37 58.40
N ARG A 17 7.05 -7.18 57.71
CA ARG A 17 5.63 -7.34 58.14
C ARG A 17 4.82 -6.18 58.76
N SER A 18 3.69 -5.90 58.07
CA SER A 18 2.28 -5.94 58.52
C SER A 18 1.52 -4.65 58.94
N LEU A 19 0.51 -4.32 58.10
CA LEU A 19 -0.94 -4.10 58.32
C LEU A 19 -1.46 -3.37 59.59
N LEU A 20 -2.35 -2.37 59.37
CA LEU A 20 -3.75 -2.23 59.88
C LEU A 20 -4.21 -0.74 59.76
N ILE A 21 -5.23 -0.43 58.93
CA ILE A 21 -6.65 -0.12 59.26
C ILE A 21 -6.88 1.08 60.19
N GLY A 22 -7.68 2.05 59.72
CA GLY A 22 -8.33 3.07 60.56
C GLY A 22 -9.15 4.07 59.75
N ALA A 23 -10.45 3.81 59.60
CA ALA A 23 -11.45 4.73 59.04
C ALA A 23 -11.96 5.70 60.12
N LEU A 24 -12.41 6.90 59.72
CA LEU A 24 -13.44 7.65 60.46
C LEU A 24 -14.17 8.68 59.58
N SER A 25 -15.49 8.56 59.64
CA SER A 25 -16.54 9.24 58.90
C SER A 25 -16.90 10.59 59.51
N ALA A 26 -17.47 11.50 58.71
CA ALA A 26 -18.38 12.53 59.21
C ALA A 26 -19.46 12.88 58.15
N LEU A 27 -20.71 12.72 58.57
CA LEU A 27 -21.95 13.05 57.87
C LEU A 27 -22.19 14.56 57.82
N ILE A 28 -22.73 15.05 56.69
CA ILE A 28 -23.62 16.22 56.67
C ILE A 28 -24.81 15.91 55.73
N THR A 29 -26.00 16.04 56.29
CA THR A 29 -27.32 15.81 55.68
C THR A 29 -27.95 17.08 55.10
N ALA A 30 -28.77 16.84 54.05
CA ALA A 30 -29.87 17.66 53.50
C ALA A 30 -29.46 18.95 52.74
N VAL A 31 -30.06 19.29 51.59
CA VAL A 31 -31.50 19.50 51.36
C VAL A 31 -31.82 19.33 49.87
N PHE A 32 -32.90 18.58 49.57
CA PHE A 32 -33.56 18.57 48.26
C PHE A 32 -34.37 19.85 48.07
N VAL A 33 -34.16 20.55 46.95
CA VAL A 33 -35.15 21.47 46.38
C VAL A 33 -35.42 21.04 44.96
N PHE A 34 -36.64 20.57 44.76
CA PHE A 34 -37.28 20.31 43.47
C PHE A 34 -37.28 21.58 42.62
N TRP A 35 -36.64 21.53 41.44
CA TRP A 35 -36.92 22.49 40.38
C TRP A 35 -37.48 21.74 39.16
N SER A 36 -38.79 21.87 39.03
CA SER A 36 -39.62 21.50 37.91
C SER A 36 -39.29 22.33 36.66
N GLY A 37 -39.13 21.68 35.50
CA GLY A 37 -39.36 22.32 34.21
C GLY A 37 -38.31 22.15 33.12
N TRP A 38 -37.82 20.93 32.86
CA TRP A 38 -37.13 20.64 31.60
C TRP A 38 -38.07 19.87 30.68
N PRO A 39 -38.22 20.28 29.39
CA PRO A 39 -39.08 19.60 28.45
C PRO A 39 -38.55 18.18 28.21
N THR A 40 -39.41 17.18 28.41
CA THR A 40 -39.15 15.80 28.00
C THR A 40 -38.94 15.76 26.48
N PRO A 41 -37.89 15.09 25.98
CA PRO A 41 -37.80 14.76 24.56
C PRO A 41 -39.06 13.97 24.20
N THR A 42 -39.88 14.52 23.31
CA THR A 42 -40.94 13.76 22.66
C THR A 42 -40.30 12.55 21.99
N ASP A 43 -40.94 11.40 22.16
CA ASP A 43 -40.61 10.13 21.51
C ASP A 43 -40.47 10.32 20.00
N GLY A 44 -39.25 10.64 19.56
CA GLY A 44 -38.77 10.34 18.23
C GLY A 44 -38.44 8.87 18.17
N SER A 45 -39.43 8.00 18.45
CA SER A 45 -39.40 6.64 17.95
C SER A 45 -39.35 6.79 16.44
N ALA A 46 -38.14 6.69 15.89
CA ALA A 46 -37.95 6.37 14.49
C ALA A 46 -38.79 5.11 14.27
N THR A 47 -39.95 5.30 13.68
CA THR A 47 -40.66 4.22 13.02
C THR A 47 -39.65 3.66 12.06
N ALA A 48 -39.12 2.48 12.38
CA ALA A 48 -38.51 1.58 11.43
C ALA A 48 -39.61 1.26 10.40
N ALA A 49 -39.78 2.15 9.43
CA ALA A 49 -40.50 1.87 8.22
C ALA A 49 -39.56 0.95 7.43
N GLY A 50 -39.88 -0.35 7.44
CA GLY A 50 -39.27 -1.31 6.54
C GLY A 50 -39.47 -0.86 5.11
N GLY A 51 -38.38 -0.40 4.51
CA GLY A 51 -38.21 -0.12 3.10
C GLY A 51 -36.71 -0.10 2.92
N GLY A 52 -36.13 -1.27 2.65
CA GLY A 52 -34.72 -1.34 2.27
C GLY A 52 -34.61 -0.60 0.95
N ASP A 53 -33.86 0.49 0.91
CA ASP A 53 -33.64 1.24 -0.32
C ASP A 53 -32.97 0.31 -1.33
N VAL A 54 -33.60 0.10 -2.49
CA VAL A 54 -33.04 -0.70 -3.58
C VAL A 54 -31.78 -0.01 -4.09
N LEU A 55 -30.64 -0.72 -4.08
CA LEU A 55 -29.37 -0.18 -4.57
C LEU A 55 -29.30 -0.33 -6.09
N VAL A 56 -29.26 0.79 -6.81
CA VAL A 56 -29.23 0.81 -8.28
C VAL A 56 -27.80 1.09 -8.77
N ALA A 57 -27.25 0.21 -9.60
CA ALA A 57 -25.93 0.42 -10.19
C ALA A 57 -25.92 1.60 -11.18
N THR A 58 -24.89 2.46 -11.12
CA THR A 58 -24.67 3.58 -12.05
C THR A 58 -23.47 3.40 -12.99
N SER A 59 -22.75 2.29 -12.85
CA SER A 59 -21.62 1.92 -13.72
C SER A 59 -21.41 0.40 -13.72
N VAL A 60 -20.65 -0.14 -14.68
CA VAL A 60 -20.33 -1.58 -14.66
C VAL A 60 -19.48 -1.93 -13.43
N CYS A 61 -18.61 -1.03 -12.97
CA CYS A 61 -17.81 -1.26 -11.75
C CYS A 61 -18.67 -1.33 -10.49
N GLU A 62 -19.64 -0.41 -10.35
CA GLU A 62 -20.60 -0.45 -9.24
C GLU A 62 -21.52 -1.68 -9.33
N ALA A 63 -21.91 -2.10 -10.54
CA ALA A 63 -22.65 -3.34 -10.72
C ALA A 63 -21.88 -4.56 -10.18
N HIS A 64 -20.55 -4.63 -10.39
CA HIS A 64 -19.73 -5.70 -9.78
C HIS A 64 -19.70 -5.61 -8.26
N GLU A 65 -19.59 -4.40 -7.69
CA GLU A 65 -19.60 -4.20 -6.24
C GLU A 65 -20.94 -4.61 -5.61
N LEU A 66 -22.06 -4.23 -6.23
CA LEU A 66 -23.40 -4.59 -5.75
C LEU A 66 -23.65 -6.11 -5.84
N ARG A 67 -23.18 -6.77 -6.91
CA ARG A 67 -23.23 -8.24 -7.01
C ARG A 67 -22.44 -8.90 -5.87
N ALA A 68 -21.24 -8.41 -5.56
CA ALA A 68 -20.44 -8.93 -4.46
C ALA A 68 -21.13 -8.72 -3.10
N LYS A 69 -21.70 -7.53 -2.85
CA LYS A 69 -22.47 -7.25 -1.63
C LYS A 69 -23.71 -8.13 -1.48
N GLN A 70 -24.40 -8.42 -2.58
CA GLN A 70 -25.56 -9.32 -2.56
C GLN A 70 -25.16 -10.79 -2.33
N GLU A 71 -23.96 -11.21 -2.76
CA GLU A 71 -23.42 -12.53 -2.43
C GLU A 71 -23.14 -12.66 -0.92
N ASP A 72 -22.59 -11.60 -0.31
CA ASP A 72 -22.33 -11.54 1.14
C ASP A 72 -23.60 -11.37 1.98
N ASP A 73 -24.56 -10.57 1.50
CA ASP A 73 -25.87 -10.35 2.11
C ASP A 73 -27.00 -10.58 1.08
N PRO A 74 -27.54 -11.81 1.00
CA PRO A 74 -28.63 -12.15 0.08
C PRO A 74 -29.94 -11.41 0.35
N SER A 75 -30.07 -10.69 1.48
CA SER A 75 -31.25 -9.87 1.78
C SER A 75 -31.22 -8.50 1.10
N LEU A 76 -30.09 -8.13 0.50
CA LEU A 76 -29.92 -6.88 -0.20
C LEU A 76 -30.68 -6.86 -1.54
N GLU A 77 -31.59 -5.91 -1.69
CA GLU A 77 -32.27 -5.64 -2.95
C GLU A 77 -31.40 -4.74 -3.83
N ILE A 78 -30.94 -5.28 -4.97
CA ILE A 78 -30.14 -4.54 -5.95
C ILE A 78 -30.85 -4.51 -7.31
N GLU A 79 -30.65 -3.43 -8.05
CA GLU A 79 -31.07 -3.28 -9.44
C GLU A 79 -29.84 -2.99 -10.29
N ILE A 80 -29.64 -3.80 -11.34
CA ILE A 80 -28.56 -3.62 -12.31
C ILE A 80 -29.19 -3.32 -13.66
N PRO A 81 -29.19 -2.04 -14.10
CA PRO A 81 -29.66 -1.66 -15.43
C PRO A 81 -28.91 -2.41 -16.55
N ALA A 82 -29.59 -2.70 -17.66
CA ALA A 82 -29.05 -3.51 -18.76
C ALA A 82 -27.82 -2.87 -19.45
N GLU A 83 -27.67 -1.56 -19.34
CA GLU A 83 -26.49 -0.82 -19.76
C GLU A 83 -25.25 -1.15 -18.93
N PHE A 84 -25.41 -1.49 -17.64
CA PHE A 84 -24.34 -1.83 -16.70
C PHE A 84 -24.20 -3.33 -16.45
N ASP A 85 -25.14 -4.13 -16.94
CA ASP A 85 -25.06 -5.60 -16.96
C ASP A 85 -24.09 -6.09 -18.07
N LYS A 86 -22.82 -5.67 -17.95
CA LYS A 86 -21.72 -6.02 -18.87
C LYS A 86 -20.67 -6.85 -18.15
N GLN A 87 -19.99 -7.69 -18.92
CA GLN A 87 -18.84 -8.45 -18.44
C GLN A 87 -17.61 -7.55 -18.22
N TRP A 88 -17.49 -6.46 -18.99
CA TRP A 88 -16.30 -5.63 -19.05
C TRP A 88 -16.62 -4.16 -18.70
N PRO A 89 -15.70 -3.45 -18.03
CA PRO A 89 -14.44 -3.94 -17.43
C PRO A 89 -14.65 -5.02 -16.37
N SER A 90 -13.65 -5.86 -16.14
CA SER A 90 -13.74 -6.92 -15.12
C SER A 90 -13.79 -6.33 -13.72
N ALA A 91 -14.35 -7.09 -12.77
CA ALA A 91 -14.33 -6.71 -11.36
C ALA A 91 -12.90 -6.43 -10.85
N SER A 92 -11.91 -7.24 -11.26
CA SER A 92 -10.51 -7.00 -10.87
C SER A 92 -9.92 -5.73 -11.47
N ALA A 93 -10.27 -5.37 -12.72
CA ALA A 93 -9.84 -4.11 -13.32
C ALA A 93 -10.42 -2.91 -12.56
N CYS A 94 -11.71 -2.97 -12.23
CA CYS A 94 -12.38 -1.95 -11.42
C CYS A 94 -11.71 -1.80 -10.04
N GLN A 95 -11.50 -2.91 -9.33
CA GLN A 95 -10.91 -2.91 -8.00
C GLN A 95 -9.47 -2.38 -8.02
N SER A 96 -8.66 -2.83 -8.99
CA SER A 96 -7.26 -2.41 -9.12
C SER A 96 -7.10 -0.89 -9.29
N ALA A 97 -8.05 -0.25 -9.99
CA ALA A 97 -8.03 1.20 -10.18
C ALA A 97 -8.40 1.96 -8.90
N VAL A 98 -9.31 1.41 -8.09
CA VAL A 98 -9.67 1.98 -6.78
C VAL A 98 -8.50 1.83 -5.81
N ASP A 99 -7.92 0.64 -5.71
CA ASP A 99 -6.83 0.33 -4.79
C ASP A 99 -5.55 1.13 -5.12
N ALA A 100 -5.23 1.25 -6.41
CA ALA A 100 -4.08 2.04 -6.86
C ALA A 100 -4.23 3.54 -6.60
N TRP A 101 -5.47 4.05 -6.46
CA TRP A 101 -5.76 5.46 -6.20
C TRP A 101 -6.16 5.76 -4.75
N ASP A 102 -6.12 4.78 -3.85
CA ASP A 102 -6.49 5.02 -2.46
C ASP A 102 -5.51 6.04 -1.83
N PRO A 103 -6.00 7.22 -1.37
CA PRO A 103 -5.15 8.19 -0.69
C PRO A 103 -4.68 7.71 0.69
N LYS A 104 -5.33 6.69 1.27
CA LYS A 104 -4.96 6.11 2.56
C LYS A 104 -3.89 5.02 2.43
N ALA A 105 -3.79 4.38 1.27
CA ALA A 105 -2.74 3.41 0.99
C ALA A 105 -1.35 4.08 0.95
N GLU A 106 -0.33 3.38 1.41
CA GLU A 106 1.06 3.86 1.39
C GLU A 106 1.55 4.19 -0.03
N GLY A 107 2.51 5.11 -0.15
CA GLY A 107 3.02 5.55 -1.45
C GLY A 107 2.38 6.85 -1.97
N PRO A 108 3.01 7.51 -2.97
CA PRO A 108 2.44 8.70 -3.57
C PRO A 108 1.27 8.33 -4.49
N LEU A 109 0.32 9.26 -4.64
CA LEU A 109 -0.63 9.17 -5.74
C LEU A 109 0.11 9.41 -7.05
N GLN A 110 -0.12 8.55 -8.03
CA GLN A 110 0.40 8.70 -9.38
C GLN A 110 -0.61 9.44 -10.26
N PRO A 111 -0.18 10.06 -11.38
CA PRO A 111 -1.11 10.71 -12.32
C PRO A 111 -2.14 9.76 -12.93
N ILE A 112 -1.79 8.47 -13.04
CA ILE A 112 -2.68 7.38 -13.43
C ILE A 112 -2.61 6.32 -12.32
N PRO A 113 -3.75 5.79 -11.84
CA PRO A 113 -3.82 4.73 -10.84
C PRO A 113 -3.39 3.37 -11.43
N PHE A 114 -2.09 3.19 -11.63
CA PHE A 114 -1.54 1.98 -12.22
C PHE A 114 -1.25 0.91 -11.17
N SER A 115 -1.92 -0.24 -11.28
CA SER A 115 -1.67 -1.41 -10.44
C SER A 115 -0.66 -2.38 -11.07
N HIS A 116 0.47 -2.60 -10.42
CA HIS A 116 1.42 -3.66 -10.83
C HIS A 116 0.85 -5.04 -10.52
N LYS A 117 0.07 -5.18 -9.45
CA LYS A 117 -0.61 -6.42 -9.11
C LYS A 117 -1.56 -6.89 -10.21
N HIS A 118 -2.35 -6.00 -10.78
CA HIS A 118 -3.24 -6.37 -11.89
C HIS A 118 -2.43 -6.82 -13.12
N HIS A 119 -1.41 -6.06 -13.52
CA HIS A 119 -0.67 -6.33 -14.75
C HIS A 119 0.35 -7.49 -14.62
N ALA A 120 1.24 -7.42 -13.62
CA ALA A 120 2.29 -8.41 -13.42
C ALA A 120 1.85 -9.56 -12.51
N GLY A 121 0.94 -9.33 -11.56
CA GLY A 121 0.45 -10.35 -10.64
C GLY A 121 -0.69 -11.20 -11.21
N GLU A 122 -1.77 -10.59 -11.71
CA GLU A 122 -2.92 -11.35 -12.24
C GLU A 122 -2.68 -11.81 -13.68
N PHE A 123 -2.24 -10.90 -14.55
CA PHE A 123 -2.01 -11.20 -15.97
C PHE A 123 -0.61 -11.70 -16.30
N GLN A 124 0.29 -11.77 -15.31
CA GLN A 124 1.63 -12.33 -15.47
C GLN A 124 2.42 -11.65 -16.61
N ILE A 125 2.23 -10.34 -16.80
CA ILE A 125 3.02 -9.56 -17.75
C ILE A 125 4.45 -9.42 -17.22
N GLU A 126 5.41 -9.93 -17.99
CA GLU A 126 6.83 -9.89 -17.65
C GLU A 126 7.36 -8.47 -17.41
N CYS A 127 8.21 -8.28 -16.39
CA CYS A 127 8.68 -6.94 -15.99
C CYS A 127 9.38 -6.19 -17.14
N LEU A 128 10.17 -6.90 -17.96
CA LEU A 128 10.92 -6.33 -19.08
C LEU A 128 10.05 -6.00 -20.30
N TYR A 129 8.79 -6.40 -20.31
CA TYR A 129 7.85 -5.99 -21.35
C TYR A 129 7.57 -4.48 -21.22
N CYS A 130 7.23 -4.03 -20.02
CA CYS A 130 6.97 -2.62 -19.72
C CYS A 130 8.26 -1.82 -19.52
N HIS A 131 9.20 -2.35 -18.74
CA HIS A 131 10.51 -1.72 -18.49
C HIS A 131 11.52 -2.14 -19.56
N ALA A 132 11.15 -1.94 -20.82
CA ALA A 132 11.95 -2.36 -21.96
C ALA A 132 13.31 -1.62 -22.00
N GLY A 133 14.37 -2.38 -22.30
CA GLY A 133 15.72 -1.83 -22.40
C GLY A 133 16.49 -1.72 -21.09
N THR A 134 15.88 -2.11 -19.95
CA THR A 134 16.58 -2.17 -18.65
C THR A 134 17.81 -3.10 -18.67
N ASP A 135 17.78 -4.14 -19.50
CA ASP A 135 18.85 -5.11 -19.74
C ASP A 135 20.04 -4.52 -20.52
N LYS A 136 19.84 -3.40 -21.21
CA LYS A 136 20.83 -2.76 -22.11
C LYS A 136 21.28 -1.39 -21.61
N SER A 137 20.36 -0.62 -21.01
CA SER A 137 20.57 0.74 -20.53
C SER A 137 21.05 0.78 -19.08
N GLN A 138 21.66 1.91 -18.69
CA GLN A 138 21.99 2.17 -17.30
C GLN A 138 20.71 2.41 -16.46
N ALA A 139 19.67 2.97 -17.07
CA ALA A 139 18.38 3.24 -16.45
C ALA A 139 17.31 2.26 -16.97
N ALA A 140 16.38 1.86 -16.09
CA ALA A 140 15.26 0.98 -16.45
C ALA A 140 14.19 1.69 -17.31
N GLY A 141 14.07 3.01 -17.19
CA GLY A 141 13.02 3.79 -17.84
C GLY A 141 11.62 3.47 -17.32
N VAL A 142 10.67 4.33 -17.68
CA VAL A 142 9.24 4.13 -17.45
C VAL A 142 8.59 3.96 -18.83
N PRO A 143 7.62 3.05 -19.00
CA PRO A 143 6.99 2.81 -20.30
C PRO A 143 6.40 4.06 -20.92
N SER A 144 6.42 4.12 -22.26
CA SER A 144 5.75 5.16 -23.02
C SER A 144 4.23 4.97 -23.01
N VAL A 145 3.48 6.05 -23.23
CA VAL A 145 2.02 6.00 -23.42
C VAL A 145 1.65 5.06 -24.58
N GLU A 146 2.48 5.01 -25.63
CA GLU A 146 2.28 4.11 -26.78
C GLU A 146 2.29 2.64 -26.38
N LEU A 147 3.19 2.23 -25.47
CA LEU A 147 3.22 0.85 -25.01
C LEU A 147 1.92 0.46 -24.29
N CYS A 148 1.42 1.35 -23.42
CA CYS A 148 0.14 1.16 -22.74
C CYS A 148 -1.00 1.04 -23.77
N MET A 149 -1.05 1.96 -24.73
CA MET A 149 -2.08 1.97 -25.77
C MET A 149 -2.01 0.78 -26.73
N GLY A 150 -0.87 0.10 -26.86
CA GLY A 150 -0.75 -1.11 -27.66
C GLY A 150 -1.74 -2.22 -27.25
N CYS A 151 -2.07 -2.29 -25.97
CA CYS A 151 -3.14 -3.18 -25.47
C CYS A 151 -4.44 -2.40 -25.22
N HIS A 152 -4.36 -1.23 -24.57
CA HIS A 152 -5.55 -0.49 -24.13
C HIS A 152 -6.38 0.11 -25.27
N SER A 153 -5.87 0.18 -26.51
CA SER A 153 -6.68 0.53 -27.68
C SER A 153 -7.62 -0.59 -28.14
N GLN A 154 -7.35 -1.82 -27.72
CA GLN A 154 -8.10 -3.02 -28.15
C GLN A 154 -9.26 -3.34 -27.22
N PHE A 155 -9.31 -2.71 -26.04
CA PHE A 155 -10.39 -2.92 -25.09
C PHE A 155 -11.66 -2.16 -25.50
N PRO A 156 -12.84 -2.69 -25.15
CA PRO A 156 -14.12 -2.02 -25.41
C PRO A 156 -14.21 -0.64 -24.75
N ALA A 157 -15.06 0.23 -25.30
CA ALA A 157 -15.24 1.61 -24.81
C ALA A 157 -15.74 1.67 -23.36
N GLU A 158 -16.37 0.59 -22.87
CA GLU A 158 -16.81 0.44 -21.49
C GLU A 158 -15.66 0.60 -20.48
N TYR A 159 -14.41 0.31 -20.86
CA TYR A 159 -13.25 0.56 -20.00
C TYR A 159 -13.00 2.04 -19.74
N ASP A 160 -13.56 2.95 -20.54
CA ASP A 160 -13.36 4.40 -20.39
C ASP A 160 -14.09 4.97 -19.17
N GLN A 161 -14.97 4.19 -18.55
CA GLN A 161 -15.53 4.52 -17.25
C GLN A 161 -14.48 4.42 -16.12
N ILE A 162 -13.37 3.69 -16.34
CA ILE A 162 -12.25 3.66 -15.39
C ILE A 162 -11.43 4.93 -15.63
N GLU A 163 -11.43 5.81 -14.63
CA GLU A 163 -10.80 7.13 -14.70
C GLU A 163 -9.31 7.07 -15.13
N GLY A 164 -8.56 6.06 -14.67
CA GLY A 164 -7.17 5.86 -15.11
C GLY A 164 -7.01 5.58 -16.60
N ILE A 165 -7.94 4.83 -17.20
CA ILE A 165 -7.95 4.55 -18.64
C ILE A 165 -8.34 5.80 -19.43
N ARG A 166 -9.30 6.58 -18.91
CA ARG A 166 -9.68 7.87 -19.49
C ARG A 166 -8.48 8.83 -19.54
N ILE A 167 -7.72 8.94 -18.44
CA ILE A 167 -6.52 9.78 -18.37
C ILE A 167 -5.44 9.26 -19.33
N LEU A 168 -5.24 7.94 -19.43
CA LEU A 168 -4.30 7.34 -20.38
C LEU A 168 -4.65 7.72 -21.84
N LYS A 169 -5.92 7.56 -22.22
CA LYS A 169 -6.40 7.92 -23.56
C LYS A 169 -6.24 9.40 -23.85
N GLU A 170 -6.49 10.26 -22.86
CA GLU A 170 -6.25 11.70 -22.98
C GLU A 170 -4.77 12.01 -23.29
N HIS A 171 -3.83 11.38 -22.59
CA HIS A 171 -2.39 11.54 -22.87
C HIS A 171 -2.02 11.05 -24.27
N TRP A 172 -2.64 9.95 -24.71
CA TRP A 172 -2.45 9.40 -26.05
C TRP A 172 -2.95 10.34 -27.15
N GLU A 173 -4.11 10.95 -26.98
CA GLU A 173 -4.70 11.90 -27.92
C GLU A 173 -3.89 13.19 -27.98
N GLN A 174 -3.49 13.71 -26.82
CA GLN A 174 -2.69 14.93 -26.71
C GLN A 174 -1.21 14.75 -27.09
N LYS A 175 -0.76 13.51 -27.31
CA LYS A 175 0.64 13.15 -27.56
C LYS A 175 1.58 13.68 -26.47
N LYS A 176 1.12 13.65 -25.22
CA LYS A 176 1.89 14.07 -24.05
C LYS A 176 2.37 12.86 -23.26
N PRO A 177 3.63 12.88 -22.77
CA PRO A 177 4.09 11.88 -21.83
C PRO A 177 3.36 12.02 -20.48
N VAL A 178 3.26 10.92 -19.75
CA VAL A 178 2.76 10.93 -18.36
C VAL A 178 3.92 11.33 -17.43
N GLU A 179 3.70 12.35 -16.61
CA GLU A 179 4.68 12.86 -15.65
C GLU A 179 4.62 12.09 -14.33
N TRP A 180 5.15 10.87 -14.32
CA TRP A 180 5.14 9.98 -13.16
C TRP A 180 5.90 10.56 -11.96
N VAL A 181 5.39 10.27 -10.75
CA VAL A 181 6.10 10.55 -9.50
C VAL A 181 7.13 9.45 -9.26
N GLN A 182 8.40 9.80 -9.37
CA GLN A 182 9.51 8.87 -9.15
C GLN A 182 9.65 8.51 -7.66
N ILE A 183 9.58 7.21 -7.35
CA ILE A 183 9.68 6.70 -5.97
C ILE A 183 11.08 6.21 -5.57
N HIS A 184 11.88 5.75 -6.53
CA HIS A 184 13.26 5.30 -6.30
C HIS A 184 14.22 6.33 -6.87
N ARG A 185 14.95 7.04 -6.01
CA ARG A 185 15.97 8.01 -6.41
C ARG A 185 17.26 7.79 -5.63
N LEU A 186 18.35 7.59 -6.36
CA LEU A 186 19.70 7.64 -5.80
C LEU A 186 20.25 9.06 -5.93
N PRO A 187 21.21 9.46 -5.07
CA PRO A 187 21.91 10.73 -5.22
C PRO A 187 22.59 10.84 -6.60
N GLU A 188 22.67 12.05 -7.15
CA GLU A 188 23.16 12.28 -8.53
C GLU A 188 24.62 11.90 -8.75
N HIS A 189 25.42 11.86 -7.68
CA HIS A 189 26.81 11.40 -7.72
C HIS A 189 26.93 9.86 -7.73
N VAL A 190 25.82 9.11 -7.78
CA VAL A 190 25.80 7.64 -7.90
C VAL A 190 25.46 7.23 -9.33
N GLN A 191 26.32 6.40 -9.93
CA GLN A 191 26.12 5.83 -11.27
C GLN A 191 25.62 4.38 -11.21
N PHE A 192 24.38 4.18 -10.78
CA PHE A 192 23.77 2.85 -10.83
C PHE A 192 23.50 2.42 -12.28
N ARG A 193 23.78 1.16 -12.62
CA ARG A 193 23.65 0.62 -13.98
C ARG A 193 22.81 -0.64 -14.00
N HIS A 194 21.54 -0.54 -14.37
CA HIS A 194 20.61 -1.67 -14.42
C HIS A 194 21.12 -2.81 -15.31
N ASN A 195 21.58 -2.50 -16.53
CA ASN A 195 22.08 -3.49 -17.47
C ASN A 195 23.13 -4.44 -16.89
N ARG A 196 24.07 -3.92 -16.06
CA ARG A 196 25.11 -4.76 -15.44
C ARG A 196 24.53 -5.74 -14.43
N HIS A 197 23.53 -5.34 -13.68
CA HIS A 197 22.90 -6.20 -12.66
C HIS A 197 22.02 -7.26 -13.31
N ILE A 198 21.23 -6.89 -14.32
CA ILE A 198 20.40 -7.84 -15.07
C ILE A 198 21.27 -8.86 -15.82
N GLN A 199 22.34 -8.42 -16.49
CA GLN A 199 23.26 -9.33 -17.18
C GLN A 199 24.02 -10.27 -16.23
N ALA A 200 24.17 -9.88 -14.97
CA ALA A 200 24.71 -10.73 -13.92
C ALA A 200 23.67 -11.72 -13.33
N GLY A 201 22.43 -11.72 -13.83
CA GLY A 201 21.36 -12.60 -13.38
C GLY A 201 20.75 -12.17 -12.04
N VAL A 202 20.83 -10.88 -11.67
CA VAL A 202 20.17 -10.38 -10.47
C VAL A 202 18.68 -10.14 -10.76
N ASP A 203 17.81 -10.86 -10.05
CA ASP A 203 16.36 -10.69 -10.17
C ASP A 203 15.91 -9.29 -9.71
N CYS A 204 14.88 -8.74 -10.37
CA CYS A 204 14.34 -7.41 -10.07
C CYS A 204 13.87 -7.29 -8.60
N GLN A 205 13.27 -8.37 -8.09
CA GLN A 205 12.69 -8.47 -6.76
C GLN A 205 13.73 -8.37 -5.65
N ASN A 206 14.99 -8.72 -5.93
CA ASN A 206 16.08 -8.58 -4.95
C ASN A 206 16.33 -7.11 -4.57
N CYS A 207 16.00 -6.16 -5.46
CA CYS A 207 16.17 -4.73 -5.23
C CYS A 207 14.81 -4.03 -4.98
N HIS A 208 13.79 -4.36 -5.76
CA HIS A 208 12.51 -3.64 -5.77
C HIS A 208 11.41 -4.30 -4.93
N GLY A 209 11.68 -5.45 -4.33
CA GLY A 209 10.69 -6.22 -3.56
C GLY A 209 9.66 -6.91 -4.46
N ASP A 210 8.57 -7.37 -3.87
CA ASP A 210 7.50 -8.08 -4.57
C ASP A 210 6.54 -7.12 -5.29
N VAL A 211 7.05 -6.46 -6.33
CA VAL A 211 6.32 -5.46 -7.13
C VAL A 211 5.02 -6.01 -7.70
N ALA A 212 4.97 -7.31 -8.03
CA ALA A 212 3.79 -7.97 -8.58
C ALA A 212 2.65 -8.14 -7.56
N SER A 213 2.86 -7.82 -6.28
CA SER A 213 1.83 -7.85 -5.25
C SER A 213 1.18 -6.48 -4.98
N TYR A 214 1.71 -5.39 -5.55
CA TYR A 214 1.31 -4.03 -5.19
C TYR A 214 0.34 -3.40 -6.20
N ASP A 215 -0.83 -2.99 -5.72
CA ASP A 215 -1.74 -2.09 -6.45
C ASP A 215 -1.20 -0.66 -6.47
N LYS A 216 -0.55 -0.23 -5.38
CA LYS A 216 0.13 1.05 -5.26
C LYS A 216 1.53 0.82 -4.72
N LEU A 217 2.54 1.35 -5.40
CA LEU A 217 3.92 1.17 -4.94
C LEU A 217 4.16 2.00 -3.67
N PRO A 218 4.57 1.37 -2.55
CA PRO A 218 4.87 2.10 -1.33
C PRO A 218 6.08 2.99 -1.54
N LEU A 219 6.17 4.09 -0.78
CA LEU A 219 7.43 4.80 -0.65
C LEU A 219 8.39 3.90 0.10
N VAL A 220 9.63 3.84 -0.38
CA VAL A 220 10.72 3.30 0.42
C VAL A 220 10.90 4.23 1.60
N GLU A 221 10.55 3.78 2.81
CA GLU A 221 10.77 4.59 4.01
C GLU A 221 12.23 5.05 4.01
N ASP A 222 12.42 6.35 4.22
CA ASP A 222 13.73 6.92 4.44
C ASP A 222 14.22 6.29 5.75
N SER A 223 15.10 5.28 5.69
CA SER A 223 15.62 4.62 6.88
C SER A 223 16.54 5.55 7.66
N HIS A 224 15.93 6.54 8.31
CA HIS A 224 16.33 7.06 9.59
C HIS A 224 15.08 7.02 10.49
N ILE A 225 14.94 5.89 11.21
CA ILE A 225 14.10 5.63 12.39
C ILE A 225 12.72 5.00 12.08
N GLY A 226 12.42 3.91 12.82
CA GLY A 226 11.36 2.89 12.60
C GLY A 226 9.96 3.43 12.33
N TYR A 227 9.14 2.78 11.50
CA TYR A 227 8.65 1.41 11.63
C TYR A 227 8.11 0.86 10.28
N LEU A 228 8.74 -0.21 9.78
CA LEU A 228 8.17 -1.33 8.97
C LEU A 228 7.45 -1.04 7.62
N VAL A 229 8.18 -1.17 6.49
CA VAL A 229 7.95 -2.14 5.37
C VAL A 229 9.30 -2.32 4.61
N PRO A 230 9.79 -3.53 4.29
CA PRO A 230 11.10 -3.69 3.64
C PRO A 230 10.99 -3.56 2.13
N VAL A 231 11.02 -2.33 1.64
CA VAL A 231 11.69 -2.04 0.36
C VAL A 231 13.11 -1.62 0.75
N ALA A 232 14.12 -2.35 0.30
CA ALA A 232 15.49 -2.07 0.73
C ALA A 232 15.86 -0.65 0.31
N LYS A 233 16.01 0.28 1.25
CA LYS A 233 16.64 1.55 0.92
C LYS A 233 18.01 1.23 0.36
N LEU A 234 18.20 1.59 -0.90
CA LEU A 234 19.42 1.32 -1.67
C LEU A 234 20.55 2.23 -1.17
N GLU A 235 20.96 2.00 0.07
CA GLU A 235 22.09 2.67 0.71
C GLU A 235 23.40 1.99 0.32
N MET A 236 24.50 2.75 0.37
CA MET A 236 25.83 2.24 0.03
C MET A 236 26.17 0.94 0.78
N GLY A 237 25.80 0.83 2.06
CA GLY A 237 26.05 -0.36 2.87
C GLY A 237 25.36 -1.61 2.30
N TRP A 238 24.12 -1.47 1.84
CA TRP A 238 23.37 -2.56 1.21
C TRP A 238 24.06 -3.00 -0.10
N CYS A 239 24.40 -2.04 -0.96
CA CYS A 239 25.08 -2.32 -2.23
C CYS A 239 26.42 -3.05 -2.02
N ILE A 240 27.26 -2.56 -1.11
CA ILE A 240 28.58 -3.14 -0.84
C ILE A 240 28.46 -4.54 -0.22
N ASN A 241 27.49 -4.76 0.67
CA ASN A 241 27.26 -6.08 1.25
C ASN A 241 26.82 -7.09 0.20
N CYS A 242 25.91 -6.72 -0.70
CA CYS A 242 25.51 -7.56 -1.82
C CYS A 242 26.71 -7.90 -2.73
N HIS A 243 27.53 -6.90 -3.09
CA HIS A 243 28.73 -7.10 -3.91
C HIS A 243 29.78 -8.02 -3.26
N ARG A 244 29.91 -7.98 -1.92
CA ARG A 244 30.81 -8.87 -1.17
C ARG A 244 30.32 -10.32 -1.15
N GLN A 245 29.02 -10.52 -0.97
CA GLN A 245 28.42 -11.85 -0.86
C GLN A 245 28.41 -12.60 -2.20
N ASN A 246 28.45 -11.87 -3.33
CA ASN A 246 28.50 -12.46 -4.66
C ASN A 246 29.93 -12.92 -5.09
N ASN A 247 30.64 -13.65 -4.23
CA ASN A 247 32.01 -14.13 -4.45
C ASN A 247 33.01 -13.04 -4.89
N GLN A 248 32.78 -11.78 -4.50
CA GLN A 248 33.58 -10.60 -4.89
C GLN A 248 33.73 -10.38 -6.40
N GLN A 249 32.84 -10.95 -7.23
CA GLN A 249 32.88 -10.73 -8.69
C GLN A 249 32.41 -9.32 -9.08
N ALA A 250 31.62 -8.69 -8.22
CA ALA A 250 31.14 -7.33 -8.41
C ALA A 250 32.13 -6.30 -7.85
N SER A 251 32.32 -5.19 -8.58
CA SER A 251 33.23 -4.12 -8.18
C SER A 251 32.79 -3.46 -6.88
N GLN A 252 33.72 -3.26 -5.95
CA GLN A 252 33.53 -2.46 -4.72
C GLN A 252 34.28 -1.11 -4.79
N ASP A 253 34.85 -0.79 -5.94
CA ASP A 253 35.59 0.46 -6.17
C ASP A 253 34.63 1.66 -6.18
N CYS A 254 34.96 2.68 -5.38
CA CYS A 254 34.21 3.92 -5.25
C CYS A 254 33.97 4.58 -6.60
N LEU A 255 34.98 4.64 -7.48
CA LEU A 255 34.90 5.33 -8.79
C LEU A 255 34.10 4.54 -9.84
N LYS A 256 33.73 3.29 -9.55
CA LYS A 256 32.79 2.53 -10.39
C LYS A 256 31.34 2.83 -10.04
N CYS A 257 31.10 3.28 -8.81
CA CYS A 257 29.77 3.60 -8.30
C CYS A 257 29.51 5.10 -8.26
N HIS A 258 30.56 5.92 -8.24
CA HIS A 258 30.49 7.38 -8.09
C HIS A 258 31.35 8.10 -9.13
N TYR A 259 31.00 9.35 -9.41
CA TYR A 259 31.85 10.29 -10.17
C TYR A 259 32.99 10.83 -9.31
#